data_AF-A0A2V4MYS2-F1
#
_entry.id   AF-A0A2V4MYS2-F1
#
_cell.length_a   1.000
_cell.length_b   1.000
_cell.length_c   1.000
_cell.angle_alpha   90.00
_cell.angle_beta   90.00
_cell.angle_gamma   90.00
#
_symmetry.space_group_name_H-M   'P 1'
#
loop_
_entity.id
_entity.type
_entity.pdbx_description
1 polymer ?
#
loop_
_entity_poly.entity_id
_entity_poly.type
_entity_poly.pdbx_seq_one_letter_code
_entity_poly.pdbx_strand_id
1 'polypeptide(L)'
;MVLTTLCVSSGPLHCETYDVDVWADNWFEMRLNGTQVVEDSVPITTERSFNAENFSFEAEPPFVIGLVAKDFKQNDTGLEYIGTPVNKWGMVA
;
A
#
# COMPACT_ATOMS: atom_id res chain seq x y z
N MET A 1 -46.10 -12.53 8.87
CA MET A 1 -44.84 -12.22 8.15
C MET A 1 -43.90 -13.38 8.39
N VAL A 2 -43.55 -14.15 7.35
CA VAL A 2 -42.59 -15.26 7.47
C VAL A 2 -41.21 -14.68 7.23
N LEU A 3 -40.36 -14.69 8.26
CA LEU A 3 -38.97 -14.28 8.15
C LEU A 3 -38.17 -15.46 7.60
N THR A 4 -37.97 -15.48 6.28
CA THR A 4 -37.11 -16.46 5.63
C THR A 4 -35.65 -16.15 5.98
N THR A 5 -35.05 -16.99 6.81
CA THR A 5 -33.61 -16.92 7.09
C THR A 5 -32.88 -17.56 5.92
N LEU A 6 -32.19 -16.75 5.10
CA LEU A 6 -31.24 -17.28 4.11
C LEU A 6 -30.00 -17.77 4.87
N CYS A 7 -29.78 -19.08 4.89
CA CYS A 7 -28.51 -19.66 5.29
C CYS A 7 -27.50 -19.41 4.17
N VAL A 8 -26.57 -18.47 4.37
CA VAL A 8 -25.40 -18.34 3.49
C VAL A 8 -24.51 -19.55 3.78
N SER A 9 -24.28 -20.41 2.77
CA SER A 9 -23.32 -21.49 2.90
C SER A 9 -21.92 -20.91 2.99
N SER A 10 -21.33 -20.91 4.17
CA SER A 10 -19.90 -20.68 4.35
C SER A 10 -19.15 -21.88 3.74
N GLY A 11 -18.63 -21.71 2.53
CA GLY A 11 -17.58 -22.60 2.03
C GLY A 11 -16.39 -22.60 3.00
N PRO A 12 -15.50 -23.60 2.94
CA PRO A 12 -14.30 -23.59 3.77
C PRO A 12 -13.52 -22.29 3.53
N LEU A 13 -13.37 -21.49 4.58
CA LEU A 13 -12.44 -20.35 4.59
C LEU A 13 -11.05 -20.98 4.55
N HIS A 14 -10.41 -20.94 3.38
CA HIS A 14 -9.04 -21.39 3.24
C HIS A 14 -8.14 -20.17 3.36
N CYS A 15 -7.17 -20.26 4.25
CA CYS A 15 -6.08 -19.32 4.32
C CYS A 15 -5.23 -19.48 3.05
N GLU A 16 -5.21 -18.44 2.21
CA GLU A 16 -4.45 -18.40 0.98
C GLU A 16 -3.27 -17.44 1.14
N THR A 17 -2.21 -17.66 0.37
CA THR A 17 -1.09 -16.72 0.25
C THR A 17 -1.38 -15.72 -0.85
N TYR A 18 -1.21 -14.43 -0.56
CA TYR A 18 -1.35 -13.31 -1.48
C TYR A 18 0.00 -12.62 -1.65
N ASP A 19 0.43 -12.44 -2.90
CA ASP A 19 1.59 -11.63 -3.25
C ASP A 19 1.17 -10.19 -3.56
N VAL A 20 1.97 -9.23 -3.09
CA VAL A 20 1.70 -7.80 -3.24
C VAL A 20 2.94 -7.10 -3.75
N ASP A 21 2.75 -6.33 -4.81
CA ASP A 21 3.68 -5.31 -5.29
C ASP A 21 3.10 -3.92 -5.00
N VAL A 22 3.87 -3.06 -4.33
CA VAL A 22 3.49 -1.67 -4.06
C VAL A 22 4.54 -0.73 -4.64
N TRP A 23 4.10 0.26 -5.40
CA TRP A 23 4.91 1.43 -5.77
C TRP A 23 4.34 2.67 -5.10
N ALA A 24 5.16 3.39 -4.34
CA ALA A 24 4.74 4.55 -3.57
C ALA A 24 5.60 5.79 -3.87
N ASP A 25 4.93 6.92 -4.07
CA ASP A 25 5.47 8.27 -4.11
C ASP A 25 4.79 9.06 -2.97
N ASN A 26 5.24 8.97 -1.71
CA ASN A 26 6.58 8.63 -1.28
C ASN A 26 6.66 7.45 -0.31
N TRP A 27 5.59 7.13 0.41
CA TRP A 27 5.61 6.13 1.49
C TRP A 27 4.23 5.51 1.66
N PHE A 28 4.20 4.27 2.13
CA PHE A 28 2.94 3.59 2.46
C PHE A 28 3.02 2.73 3.73
N GLU A 29 1.84 2.38 4.22
CA GLU A 29 1.60 1.31 5.18
C GLU A 29 0.34 0.56 4.73
N MET A 30 0.38 -0.77 4.77
CA MET A 30 -0.76 -1.62 4.45
C MET A 30 -1.26 -2.36 5.69
N ARG A 31 -2.58 -2.49 5.79
CA ARG A 31 -3.28 -3.17 6.87
C ARG A 31 -4.22 -4.23 6.34
N LEU A 32 -4.38 -5.31 7.09
CA LEU A 32 -5.46 -6.29 6.92
C LEU A 32 -6.39 -6.23 8.10
N ASN A 33 -7.69 -6.02 7.84
CA ASN A 33 -8.72 -5.93 8.87
C ASN A 33 -8.37 -4.93 10.00
N GLY A 34 -7.67 -3.84 9.65
CA GLY A 34 -7.22 -2.80 10.58
C GLY A 34 -5.86 -3.04 11.25
N THR A 35 -5.26 -4.23 11.11
CA THR A 35 -3.93 -4.58 11.64
C THR A 35 -2.86 -4.31 10.60
N GLN A 36 -1.81 -3.58 10.95
CA GLN A 36 -0.66 -3.33 10.08
C GLN A 36 0.08 -4.62 9.75
N VAL A 37 0.33 -4.84 8.46
CA VAL A 37 1.03 -6.02 7.94
C VAL A 37 2.33 -5.68 7.21
N VAL A 38 2.44 -4.46 6.67
CA VAL A 38 3.68 -3.95 6.12
C VAL A 38 3.76 -2.43 6.26
N GLU A 39 4.98 -1.95 6.38
CA GLU A 39 5.37 -0.55 6.27
C GLU A 39 6.44 -0.44 5.20
N ASP A 40 6.43 0.64 4.43
CA ASP A 40 7.52 0.94 3.49
C ASP A 40 8.87 0.93 4.22
N SER A 41 9.85 0.21 3.68
CA SER A 41 11.17 0.08 4.31
C SER A 41 11.98 1.37 4.26
N VAL A 42 11.61 2.28 3.35
CA VAL A 42 12.25 3.57 3.20
C VAL A 42 11.53 4.59 4.10
N PRO A 43 12.25 5.28 4.99
CA PRO A 43 11.64 6.30 5.85
C PRO A 43 10.98 7.42 5.04
N ILE A 44 9.81 7.89 5.47
CA ILE A 44 9.08 8.99 4.82
C ILE A 44 9.94 10.25 4.61
N THR A 45 10.93 10.52 5.46
CA THR A 45 11.80 11.71 5.32
C THR A 45 12.88 11.57 4.25
N THR A 46 12.83 10.53 3.42
CA THR A 46 13.83 10.30 2.37
C THR A 46 13.43 11.09 1.13
N GLU A 47 14.29 12.00 0.67
CA GLU A 47 14.08 12.78 -0.55
C GLU A 47 14.26 11.92 -1.82
N ARG A 48 13.20 11.24 -2.28
CA ARG A 48 13.14 10.44 -3.53
C ARG A 48 11.69 10.19 -3.93
N SER A 49 11.32 10.07 -5.21
CA SER A 49 9.87 9.94 -5.57
C SER A 49 9.33 8.52 -5.73
N PHE A 50 10.16 7.47 -5.73
CA PHE A 50 9.59 6.12 -5.90
C PHE A 50 10.25 5.13 -4.97
N ASN A 51 9.43 4.51 -4.13
CA ASN A 51 9.73 3.28 -3.42
C ASN A 51 8.96 2.13 -4.03
N ALA A 52 9.53 0.94 -3.91
CA ALA A 52 8.92 -0.29 -4.37
C ALA A 52 9.11 -1.36 -3.31
N GLU A 53 8.03 -2.04 -2.94
CA GLU A 53 8.05 -3.15 -2.00
C GLU A 53 7.35 -4.36 -2.63
N ASN A 54 7.91 -5.53 -2.39
CA ASN A 54 7.34 -6.82 -2.77
C ASN A 54 7.31 -7.71 -1.52
N PHE A 55 6.13 -8.24 -1.19
CA PHE A 55 5.96 -9.12 -0.04
C PHE A 55 4.72 -10.00 -0.21
N SER A 56 4.61 -11.02 0.64
CA SER A 56 3.46 -11.93 0.66
C SER A 56 2.85 -11.97 2.06
N PHE A 57 1.54 -12.20 2.15
CA PHE A 57 0.84 -12.45 3.40
C PHE A 57 -0.17 -13.58 3.25
N GLU A 58 -0.54 -14.22 4.35
CA GLU A 58 -1.59 -15.22 4.38
C GLU A 58 -2.89 -14.62 4.96
N ALA A 59 -4.03 -14.88 4.31
CA ALA A 59 -5.33 -14.44 4.80
C ALA A 59 -6.48 -15.35 4.35
N GLU A 60 -7.56 -15.36 5.12
CA GLU A 60 -8.83 -16.01 4.80
C GLU A 60 -9.83 -14.99 4.24
N PRO A 61 -10.34 -15.16 3.00
CA PRO A 61 -11.37 -14.28 2.44
C PRO A 61 -12.75 -14.47 3.09
N PRO A 62 -13.58 -13.42 3.24
CA PRO A 62 -13.31 -12.04 2.85
C PRO A 62 -12.50 -11.30 3.92
N PHE A 63 -11.57 -10.46 3.46
CA PHE A 63 -10.82 -9.52 4.30
C PHE A 63 -10.80 -8.13 3.67
N VAL A 64 -10.44 -7.12 4.47
CA VAL A 64 -10.34 -5.73 4.04
C VAL A 64 -8.88 -5.30 4.02
N ILE A 65 -8.45 -4.72 2.91
CA ILE A 65 -7.16 -4.04 2.79
C ILE A 65 -7.34 -2.57 3.17
N GLY A 66 -6.54 -2.10 4.12
CA GLY A 66 -6.39 -0.68 4.47
C GLY A 66 -5.04 -0.15 3.99
N LEU A 67 -5.01 1.11 3.54
CA LEU A 67 -3.78 1.78 3.11
C LEU A 67 -3.67 3.13 3.80
N VAL A 68 -2.46 3.44 4.30
CA VAL A 68 -2.05 4.79 4.67
C VAL A 68 -0.97 5.20 3.67
N ALA A 69 -1.25 6.21 2.85
CA ALA A 69 -0.28 6.77 1.91
C ALA A 69 0.16 8.15 2.40
N LYS A 70 1.45 8.44 2.32
CA LYS A 70 2.03 9.73 2.68
C LYS A 70 2.95 10.23 1.58
N ASP A 71 2.91 11.54 1.39
CA ASP A 71 3.78 12.29 0.50
C ASP A 71 4.85 13.02 1.34
N PHE A 72 6.07 13.17 0.80
CA PHE A 72 7.16 13.91 1.41
C PHE A 72 7.68 15.00 0.48
N LYS A 73 7.28 16.24 0.76
CA LYS A 73 7.86 17.41 0.11
C LYS A 73 9.32 17.63 0.55
N GLN A 74 10.21 17.76 -0.42
CA GLN A 74 11.60 18.17 -0.18
C GLN A 74 11.70 19.58 0.44
N ASN A 75 10.85 20.51 -0.01
CA ASN A 75 10.73 21.85 0.59
C ASN A 75 9.34 22.49 0.32
N ASP A 76 9.16 23.73 0.77
CA ASP A 76 7.88 24.44 0.71
C ASP A 76 7.43 24.87 -0.70
N THR A 77 8.24 24.63 -1.73
CA THR A 77 7.79 24.87 -3.12
C THR A 77 6.84 23.80 -3.63
N GLY A 78 6.86 22.60 -3.03
CA GLY A 78 6.13 21.43 -3.54
C GLY A 78 6.71 20.85 -4.83
N LEU A 79 7.90 21.27 -5.25
CA LEU A 79 8.64 20.65 -6.34
C LEU A 79 9.57 19.57 -5.77
N GLU A 80 9.61 18.42 -6.45
CA GLU A 80 10.57 17.36 -6.20
C GLU A 80 11.80 17.54 -7.10
N TYR A 81 12.95 16.97 -6.71
CA TYR A 81 14.20 16.97 -7.48
C TYR A 81 14.81 18.34 -7.77
N ILE A 82 14.61 19.31 -6.88
CA ILE A 82 15.18 20.65 -7.04
C ILE A 82 16.71 20.55 -7.03
N GLY A 83 17.35 20.84 -8.16
CA GLY A 83 18.81 20.78 -8.33
C GLY A 83 19.34 19.53 -9.02
N THR A 84 18.49 18.54 -9.33
CA THR A 84 18.87 17.36 -10.11
C THR A 84 18.48 17.58 -11.58
N PRO A 85 19.38 17.32 -12.56
CA PRO A 85 18.99 17.31 -13.96
C PRO A 85 18.16 16.04 -14.24
N VAL A 86 16.89 16.08 -13.86
CA VAL A 86 15.89 15.08 -14.22
C VAL A 86 15.25 15.46 -15.55
N ASN A 87 14.86 14.46 -16.34
CA ASN A 87 14.02 14.72 -17.50
C ASN A 87 12.64 15.25 -17.05
N LYS A 88 11.79 15.67 -18.01
CA LYS A 88 10.43 16.19 -17.73
C LYS A 88 9.50 15.24 -16.95
N TRP A 89 9.97 14.02 -16.66
CA TRP A 89 9.26 12.96 -15.94
C TRP A 89 9.91 12.64 -14.58
N GLY A 90 10.86 13.43 -14.09
CA GLY A 90 11.50 13.20 -12.79
C GLY A 90 12.50 12.04 -12.77
N MET A 91 12.89 11.49 -13.93
CA MET A 91 13.82 10.37 -13.99
C MET A 91 15.26 10.86 -14.21
N VAL A 92 16.18 10.34 -13.39
CA VAL A 92 17.63 10.44 -13.61
C VAL A 92 18.08 9.36 -14.59
N ALA A 93 18.98 9.71 -15.51
CA ALA A 93 19.65 8.77 -16.41
C ALA A 93 20.72 7.96 -15.67
#